data_AF-A0A2D7LAB5-F1
#
_entry.id   AF-A0A2D7LAB5-F1
#
_cell.length_a   1.000
_cell.length_b   1.000
_cell.length_c   1.000
_cell.angle_alpha   90.00
_cell.angle_beta   90.00
_cell.angle_gamma   90.00
#
_symmetry.space_group_name_H-M   'P 1'
#
loop_
_entity.id
_entity.type
_entity.pdbx_description
1 polymer ?
#
loop_
_entity_poly.entity_id
_entity_poly.type
_entity_poly.pdbx_seq_one_letter_code
_entity_poly.pdbx_strand_id
1 'polypeptide(L)'
;MDNLKIGAVLTIIAIFLVPASMKTMAWWDEARMEHDLECNPLLNHQPNMEYCNELSAEADYRMTIFGLTVLSFVLSGVIGLVNLLPVGDEGIRSPPGGRF
;
A
#
# COMPACT_ATOMS: atom_id res chain seq x y z
N MET A 1 -2.55 -26.23 -8.40
CA MET A 1 -1.12 -25.97 -8.12
C MET A 1 -0.68 -24.59 -8.61
N ASP A 2 -1.26 -24.06 -9.69
CA ASP A 2 -0.91 -22.75 -10.24
C ASP A 2 -1.35 -21.57 -9.35
N ASN A 3 -2.54 -21.64 -8.75
CA ASN A 3 -3.01 -20.61 -7.80
C ASN A 3 -2.07 -20.45 -6.59
N LEU A 4 -1.53 -21.55 -6.07
CA LEU A 4 -0.56 -21.51 -4.96
C LEU A 4 0.72 -20.79 -5.36
N LYS A 5 1.22 -21.04 -6.58
CA LYS A 5 2.42 -20.35 -7.11
C LYS A 5 2.16 -18.86 -7.31
N ILE A 6 1.01 -18.51 -7.88
CA ILE A 6 0.58 -17.12 -8.06
C ILE A 6 0.45 -16.42 -6.70
N GLY A 7 -0.19 -17.07 -5.73
CA GLY A 7 -0.35 -16.56 -4.37
C GLY A 7 0.99 -16.30 -3.68
N ALA A 8 1.93 -17.24 -3.79
CA ALA A 8 3.27 -17.09 -3.23
C ALA A 8 4.04 -15.92 -3.86
N VAL A 9 3.99 -15.80 -5.20
CA VAL A 9 4.66 -14.70 -5.92
C VAL A 9 4.08 -13.35 -5.52
N LEU A 10 2.75 -13.21 -5.50
CA LEU A 10 2.08 -11.96 -5.10
C LEU A 10 2.37 -11.59 -3.64
N THR A 11 2.46 -12.59 -2.76
CA THR A 11 2.83 -12.38 -1.35
C THR A 11 4.26 -11.87 -1.23
N ILE A 12 5.21 -12.43 -1.99
CA ILE A 12 6.60 -11.94 -2.01
C ILE A 12 6.65 -10.49 -2.53
N ILE A 13 5.92 -10.19 -3.60
CA ILE A 13 5.82 -8.82 -4.14
C ILE A 13 5.25 -7.87 -3.07
N ALA A 14 4.22 -8.28 -2.35
CA ALA A 14 3.65 -7.49 -1.26
C ALA A 14 4.69 -7.19 -0.17
N ILE A 15 5.52 -8.16 0.22
CA ILE A 15 6.60 -7.96 1.20
C ILE A 15 7.59 -6.89 0.72
N PHE A 16 7.98 -6.90 -0.56
CA PHE A 16 8.86 -5.87 -1.13
C PHE A 16 8.18 -4.50 -1.30
N LEU A 17 6.86 -4.46 -1.42
CA LEU A 17 6.13 -3.20 -1.52
C LEU A 17 6.07 -2.46 -0.17
N VAL A 18 6.23 -3.13 0.97
CA VAL A 18 6.26 -2.48 2.30
C VAL A 18 7.41 -1.47 2.44
N PRO A 19 8.69 -1.79 2.19
CA PRO A 19 9.75 -0.79 2.23
C PRO A 19 9.58 0.28 1.14
N ALA A 20 9.02 -0.08 -0.02
CA ALA A 20 8.71 0.90 -1.06
C ALA A 20 7.66 1.92 -0.59
N SER A 21 6.58 1.46 0.06
CA SER A 21 5.55 2.35 0.61
C SER A 21 6.11 3.23 1.71
N MET A 22 6.95 2.70 2.61
CA MET A 22 7.63 3.50 3.63
C MET A 22 8.52 4.60 3.02
N LYS A 23 9.27 4.27 1.97
CA LYS A 23 10.10 5.25 1.26
C LYS A 23 9.24 6.36 0.61
N THR A 24 8.15 5.99 -0.06
CA THR A 24 7.26 6.98 -0.69
C THR A 24 6.49 7.81 0.33
N MET A 25 6.19 7.25 1.51
CA MET A 25 5.58 7.97 2.62
C MET A 25 6.51 9.06 3.15
N ALA A 26 7.76 8.71 3.47
CA ALA A 26 8.74 9.68 3.96
C ALA A 26 9.00 10.80 2.94
N TRP A 27 9.02 10.45 1.65
CA TRP A 27 9.19 11.42 0.57
C TRP A 27 8.01 12.38 0.40
N TRP A 28 6.79 11.89 0.65
CA TRP A 28 5.59 12.74 0.70
C TRP A 28 5.56 13.62 1.96
N ASP A 29 5.91 13.07 3.12
CA ASP A 29 5.98 13.81 4.38
C ASP A 29 6.98 14.97 4.31
N GLU A 30 8.11 14.78 3.63
CA GLU A 30 9.11 15.83 3.40
C GLU A 30 8.52 17.02 2.61
N ALA A 31 7.84 16.76 1.49
CA ALA A 31 7.20 17.82 0.70
C ALA A 31 6.07 18.53 1.47
N ARG A 32 5.32 17.76 2.28
CA ARG A 32 4.27 18.33 3.11
C ARG A 32 4.85 19.27 4.19
N MET A 33 5.94 18.86 4.83
CA MET A 33 6.62 19.68 5.82
C MET A 33 7.18 20.97 5.22
N GLU A 34 7.76 20.89 4.02
CA GLU A 34 8.24 22.06 3.28
C GLU A 34 7.09 23.03 2.97
N HIS A 35 5.96 22.50 2.51
CA HIS A 35 4.76 23.31 2.24
C HIS A 35 4.25 23.98 3.51
N ASP A 36 4.17 23.27 4.63
CA ASP A 36 3.72 23.83 5.91
C ASP A 36 4.69 24.90 6.43
N LEU A 37 6.00 24.77 6.23
CA LEU A 37 6.98 25.78 6.65
C LEU A 37 6.83 27.09 5.87
N GLU A 38 6.62 26.99 4.57
CA GLU A 38 6.66 28.16 3.69
C GLU A 38 5.31 28.84 3.51
N CYS A 39 4.21 28.06 3.60
CA CYS A 39 2.86 28.53 3.27
C CYS A 39 1.98 28.75 4.49
N ASN A 40 2.38 28.27 5.68
CA ASN A 40 1.63 28.53 6.88
C ASN A 40 1.85 29.98 7.36
N PRO A 41 0.80 30.82 7.43
CA PRO A 41 0.92 32.22 7.84
C PRO A 41 1.39 32.41 9.29
N LEU A 42 1.33 31.36 10.12
CA LEU A 42 1.86 31.34 11.47
C LEU A 42 3.38 31.13 11.51
N LEU A 43 3.95 30.44 10.51
CA LEU A 43 5.39 30.17 10.41
C LEU A 43 6.10 31.15 9.48
N ASN A 44 5.45 31.54 8.38
CA ASN A 44 5.94 32.53 7.43
C ASN A 44 4.93 33.69 7.31
N HIS A 45 5.35 34.90 7.69
CA HIS A 45 4.44 36.06 7.76
C HIS A 45 4.07 36.65 6.38
N GLN A 46 4.83 36.33 5.34
CA GLN A 46 4.54 36.72 3.95
C GLN A 46 4.77 35.53 3.01
N PRO A 47 3.84 34.56 2.95
CA PRO A 47 3.95 33.42 2.05
C PRO A 47 3.84 33.88 0.59
N ASN A 48 4.69 33.32 -0.26
CA ASN A 48 4.60 33.54 -1.70
C ASN A 48 3.54 32.59 -2.28
N MET A 49 2.40 33.14 -2.68
CA MET A 49 1.25 32.36 -3.16
C MET A 49 1.55 31.54 -4.42
N GLU A 50 2.40 32.03 -5.32
CA GLU A 50 2.76 31.32 -6.54
C GLU A 50 3.62 30.09 -6.22
N TYR A 51 4.62 30.29 -5.37
CA TYR A 51 5.51 29.23 -4.90
C TYR A 51 4.78 28.20 -4.03
N CYS A 52 3.82 28.64 -3.21
CA CYS A 52 2.96 27.75 -2.43
C CYS A 52 2.09 26.84 -3.29
N ASN A 53 1.65 27.32 -4.46
CA ASN A 53 0.90 26.52 -5.40
C ASN A 53 1.78 25.48 -6.13
N GLU A 54 3.06 25.79 -6.34
CA GLU A 54 4.02 24.81 -6.86
C GLU A 54 4.28 23.70 -5.82
N LEU A 55 4.52 24.08 -4.56
CA LEU A 55 4.75 23.12 -3.48
C LEU A 55 3.53 22.24 -3.21
N SER A 56 2.31 22.78 -3.29
CA SER A 56 1.09 21.96 -3.13
C SER A 56 0.95 20.96 -4.27
N ALA A 57 1.19 21.38 -5.52
CA ALA A 57 1.15 20.49 -6.68
C ALA A 57 2.20 19.37 -6.58
N GLU A 58 3.39 19.69 -6.07
CA GLU A 58 4.42 18.69 -5.81
C GLU A 58 4.01 17.72 -4.69
N ALA A 59 3.52 18.22 -3.56
CA ALA A 59 3.04 17.38 -2.46
C ALA A 59 1.91 16.42 -2.91
N ASP A 60 0.97 16.90 -3.72
CA ASP A 60 -0.13 16.09 -4.28
C ASP A 60 0.39 15.02 -5.25
N TYR A 61 1.38 15.34 -6.07
CA TYR A 61 2.03 14.36 -6.95
C TYR A 61 2.71 13.26 -6.13
N ARG A 62 3.49 13.62 -5.11
CA ARG A 62 4.14 12.66 -4.21
C ARG A 62 3.13 11.81 -3.44
N MET A 63 2.02 12.42 -2.99
CA MET A 63 0.91 11.73 -2.34
C MET A 63 0.29 10.68 -3.26
N THR A 64 0.08 11.02 -4.53
CA THR A 64 -0.50 10.11 -5.53
C THR A 64 0.39 8.89 -5.72
N ILE A 65 1.72 9.09 -5.80
CA ILE A 65 2.68 7.98 -5.89
C ILE A 65 2.61 7.08 -4.65
N PHE A 66 2.59 7.66 -3.44
CA PHE A 66 2.41 6.90 -2.21
C PHE A 66 1.09 6.12 -2.20
N GLY A 67 0.00 6.74 -2.65
CA GLY A 67 -1.31 6.09 -2.76
C GLY A 67 -1.27 4.88 -3.70
N LEU A 68 -0.63 5.00 -4.86
CA LEU A 68 -0.48 3.91 -5.83
C LEU A 68 0.39 2.76 -5.31
N THR A 69 1.47 3.06 -4.58
CA THR A 69 2.33 2.02 -3.99
C THR A 69 1.60 1.25 -2.89
N VAL A 70 0.88 1.95 -2.00
CA VAL A 70 0.06 1.33 -0.95
C VAL A 70 -1.09 0.53 -1.55
N LEU A 71 -1.76 1.04 -2.58
CA LEU A 71 -2.84 0.31 -3.25
C LEU A 71 -2.32 -0.99 -3.87
N SER A 72 -1.16 -0.93 -4.54
CA SER A 72 -0.50 -2.11 -5.11
C SER A 72 -0.11 -3.12 -4.02
N PHE A 73 0.37 -2.64 -2.87
CA PHE A 73 0.67 -3.47 -1.70
C PHE A 73 -0.58 -4.20 -1.20
N VAL A 74 -1.68 -3.48 -0.99
CA VAL A 74 -2.93 -4.05 -0.49
C VAL A 74 -3.50 -5.09 -1.47
N LEU A 75 -3.58 -4.75 -2.76
CA LEU A 75 -4.11 -5.66 -3.77
C LEU A 75 -3.25 -6.93 -3.89
N SER A 76 -1.93 -6.78 -3.98
CA SER A 76 -1.01 -7.92 -4.06
C SER A 76 -1.06 -8.79 -2.80
N GLY A 77 -1.11 -8.18 -1.61
CA GLY A 77 -1.21 -8.89 -0.34
C GLY A 77 -2.52 -9.66 -0.18
N VAL A 78 -3.66 -9.02 -0.45
CA VAL A 78 -4.99 -9.66 -0.33
C VAL A 78 -5.12 -10.80 -1.33
N ILE A 79 -4.82 -10.56 -2.61
CA ILE A 79 -4.92 -11.60 -3.66
C ILE A 79 -3.92 -12.72 -3.38
N GLY A 80 -2.71 -12.38 -2.93
CA GLY A 80 -1.67 -13.34 -2.55
C GLY A 80 -2.14 -14.29 -1.45
N LEU A 81 -2.64 -13.73 -0.34
CA LEU A 81 -3.13 -14.48 0.81
C LEU A 81 -4.34 -15.35 0.46
N VAL A 82 -5.33 -14.81 -0.27
CA VAL A 82 -6.53 -15.57 -0.68
C VAL A 82 -6.16 -16.80 -1.51
N ASN A 83 -5.14 -16.71 -2.35
CA ASN A 83 -4.67 -17.86 -3.15
C ASN A 83 -3.76 -18.83 -2.37
N LEU A 84 -3.19 -18.39 -1.25
CA LEU A 84 -2.30 -19.19 -0.41
C LEU A 84 -3.05 -19.95 0.69
N LEU A 85 -4.08 -19.33 1.25
CA LEU A 85 -4.90 -19.90 2.31
C LEU A 85 -5.81 -20.99 1.73
N PRO A 86 -5.76 -22.23 2.25
CA PRO A 86 -6.77 -23.22 1.92
C PRO A 86 -8.11 -22.71 2.45
N VAL A 87 -9.01 -22.31 1.55
CA VAL A 87 -10.42 -22.15 1.89
C VAL A 87 -10.85 -23.51 2.45
N GLY A 88 -11.30 -23.51 3.71
CA GLY A 88 -11.52 -24.71 4.51
C GLY A 88 -11.97 -25.87 3.65
N ASP A 89 -11.08 -26.84 3.48
CA ASP A 89 -11.48 -28.19 3.14
C ASP A 89 -12.24 -28.66 4.37
N GLU A 90 -13.52 -28.28 4.46
CA GLU A 90 -14.52 -29.12 5.07
C GLU A 90 -14.59 -30.38 4.20
N GLY A 91 -13.51 -31.15 4.23
CA GLY A 91 -13.55 -32.55 3.96
C GLY A 91 -14.61 -33.05 4.93
N ILE A 92 -15.79 -33.31 4.39
CA ILE A 92 -16.79 -34.16 5.00
C ILE A 92 -16.00 -35.39 5.41
N ARG A 93 -15.62 -35.44 6.69
CA ARG A 93 -14.92 -36.56 7.29
C ARG A 93 -15.99 -37.65 7.31
N SER A 94 -16.08 -38.40 6.22
CA SER A 94 -16.97 -39.56 6.16
C SER A 94 -16.58 -40.44 7.34
N PRO A 95 -17.50 -40.73 8.27
CA PRO A 95 -17.15 -41.54 9.42
C PRO A 95 -16.67 -42.92 8.93
N PRO A 96 -15.60 -43.49 9.49
CA PRO A 96 -15.10 -44.79 9.07
C PRO A 96 -16.10 -45.84 9.55
N GLY A 97 -16.94 -46.37 8.66
CA GLY A 97 -17.94 -47.37 9.05
C GLY A 97 -18.98 -47.78 8.01
N GLY A 98 -18.86 -47.37 6.74
CA GLY A 98 -19.79 -47.78 5.69
C GLY A 98 -19.52 -49.21 5.18
N ARG A 99 -19.91 -50.22 5.94
CA ARG A 99 -20.05 -51.61 5.47
C ARG A 99 -21.42 -52.13 5.90
N PHE A 100 -22.35 -52.15 4.94
CA PHE A 100 -23.55 -52.99 4.97
C PHE A 100 -23.32 -54.07 3.92
#